data_AF-A0AAV5B4U0-F1
#
_entry.id   AF-A0AAV5B4U0-F1
#
_cell.length_a   1.000
_cell.length_b   1.000
_cell.length_c   1.000
_cell.angle_alpha   90.00
_cell.angle_beta   90.00
_cell.angle_gamma   90.00
#
_symmetry.space_group_name_H-M   'P 1'
#
loop_
_entity.id
_entity.type
_entity.pdbx_description
1 polymer ?
#
loop_
_entity_poly.entity_id
_entity_poly.type
_entity_poly.pdbx_seq_one_letter_code
_entity_poly.pdbx_strand_id
1 'polypeptide(L)'
;MTVGQTERRPWDGREDSLIREHYPVHGKGWDGWGELLPGRSLEAISFRASRIGATRRPRWTAGEDRALRELAASGADDWASRLEGRSPEACLARAKALGIVPKRSRAPRWTPEETRTLLVLSLVHGQSWEGWAEALPGRNPSARRNRLARVASTGWSVEEDHCLILHYGTWGPRWTGWAKRLPGRSETSIRARAAFLGICHIVRRKGAAA
;
A
#
# COMPACT_ATOMS: atom_id res chain seq x y z
N MET A 1 12.59 38.52 -30.92
CA MET A 1 11.99 37.21 -31.23
C MET A 1 10.82 37.01 -30.29
N THR A 2 9.60 37.23 -30.79
CA THR A 2 8.37 37.21 -29.99
C THR A 2 8.05 35.77 -29.64
N VAL A 3 8.09 35.42 -28.35
CA VAL A 3 7.67 34.10 -27.86
C VAL A 3 6.18 33.98 -28.17
N GLY A 4 5.84 33.16 -29.16
CA GLY A 4 4.46 32.87 -29.53
C GLY A 4 3.73 32.29 -28.33
N GLN A 5 2.81 33.08 -27.77
CA GLN A 5 1.82 32.55 -26.86
C GLN A 5 1.02 31.52 -27.63
N THR A 6 1.12 30.25 -27.25
CA THR A 6 0.31 29.19 -27.85
C THR A 6 -1.14 29.44 -27.45
N GLU A 7 -1.90 30.06 -28.35
CA GLU A 7 -3.33 30.27 -28.16
C GLU A 7 -4.00 28.92 -27.87
N ARG A 8 -4.66 28.83 -26.72
CA ARG A 8 -5.42 27.64 -26.34
C ARG A 8 -6.63 27.52 -27.26
N ARG A 9 -6.50 26.78 -28.36
CA ARG A 9 -7.61 26.45 -29.28
C ARG A 9 -8.82 25.94 -28.48
N PRO A 10 -9.97 26.64 -28.46
CA PRO A 10 -11.18 26.20 -27.76
C PRO A 10 -11.70 24.88 -28.31
N TRP A 11 -12.38 24.08 -27.49
CA TRP A 11 -13.07 22.87 -27.94
C TRP A 11 -14.39 23.22 -28.61
N ASP A 12 -14.67 22.60 -29.75
CA ASP A 12 -15.94 22.77 -30.45
C ASP A 12 -16.92 21.60 -30.21
N GLY A 13 -18.18 21.78 -30.65
CA GLY A 13 -19.24 20.79 -30.46
C GLY A 13 -19.02 19.50 -31.26
N ARG A 14 -18.34 19.55 -32.41
CA ARG A 14 -18.01 18.35 -33.21
C ARG A 14 -16.95 17.53 -32.50
N GLU A 15 -15.90 18.17 -32.00
CA GLU A 15 -14.87 17.51 -31.21
C GLU A 15 -15.47 16.86 -29.95
N ASP A 16 -16.38 17.54 -29.26
CA ASP A 16 -17.09 16.97 -28.11
C ASP A 16 -17.94 15.73 -28.49
N SER A 17 -18.61 15.74 -29.65
CA SER A 17 -19.37 14.60 -30.14
C SER A 17 -18.47 13.40 -30.43
N LEU A 18 -17.35 13.61 -31.11
CA LEU A 18 -16.36 12.55 -31.38
C LEU A 18 -15.80 11.97 -30.08
N ILE A 19 -15.53 12.81 -29.08
CA ILE A 19 -15.08 12.35 -27.77
C ILE A 19 -16.17 11.54 -27.06
N ARG A 20 -17.44 11.97 -27.09
CA ARG A 20 -18.56 11.22 -26.48
C ARG A 20 -18.78 9.85 -27.11
N GLU A 21 -18.60 9.75 -28.42
CA GLU A 21 -18.77 8.52 -29.17
C GLU A 21 -17.63 7.53 -28.93
N HIS A 22 -16.38 7.97 -29.08
CA HIS A 22 -15.24 7.06 -29.15
C HIS A 22 -14.49 6.86 -27.82
N TYR A 23 -14.48 7.86 -26.94
CA TYR A 23 -13.68 7.79 -25.70
C TYR A 23 -14.17 6.72 -24.71
N PRO A 24 -15.49 6.49 -24.50
CA PRO A 24 -15.97 5.42 -23.62
C PRO A 24 -15.54 4.02 -24.07
N VAL A 25 -15.40 3.81 -25.38
CA VAL A 25 -15.05 2.52 -25.98
C VAL A 25 -13.53 2.32 -25.99
N HIS A 26 -12.79 3.25 -26.60
CA HIS A 26 -11.36 3.06 -26.86
C HIS A 26 -10.46 3.71 -25.78
N GLY A 27 -10.88 4.85 -25.24
CA GLY A 27 -10.12 5.61 -24.24
C GLY A 27 -8.97 6.44 -24.80
N LYS A 28 -8.12 6.92 -23.90
CA LYS A 28 -7.02 7.84 -24.21
C LYS A 28 -6.03 7.30 -25.24
N GLY A 29 -5.69 6.01 -25.18
CA GLY A 29 -4.63 5.40 -25.99
C GLY A 29 -5.10 4.88 -27.34
N TRP A 30 -6.18 5.42 -27.89
CA TRP A 30 -6.69 4.98 -29.19
C TRP A 30 -5.96 5.69 -30.33
N ASP A 31 -5.41 4.91 -31.26
CA ASP A 31 -4.61 5.46 -32.37
C ASP A 31 -5.46 6.30 -33.35
N GLY A 32 -6.79 6.07 -33.40
CA GLY A 32 -7.72 6.83 -34.25
C GLY A 32 -7.91 8.30 -33.86
N TRP A 33 -7.41 8.74 -32.70
CA TRP A 33 -7.52 10.15 -32.29
C TRP A 33 -6.79 11.12 -33.21
N GLY A 34 -5.68 10.70 -33.84
CA GLY A 34 -4.91 11.55 -34.74
C GLY A 34 -5.69 11.97 -35.98
N GLU A 35 -6.52 11.06 -36.50
CA GLU A 35 -7.37 11.31 -37.67
C GLU A 35 -8.64 12.10 -37.29
N LEU A 36 -9.26 11.77 -36.15
CA LEU A 36 -10.51 12.40 -35.73
C LEU A 36 -10.34 13.77 -35.07
N LEU A 37 -9.25 13.99 -34.35
CA LEU A 37 -8.96 15.21 -33.60
C LEU A 37 -7.53 15.70 -33.89
N PRO A 38 -7.22 16.06 -35.15
CA PRO A 38 -5.90 16.51 -35.53
C PRO A 38 -5.48 17.74 -34.72
N GLY A 39 -4.25 17.72 -34.21
CA GLY A 39 -3.69 18.80 -33.39
C GLY A 39 -4.16 18.80 -31.93
N ARG A 40 -4.95 17.82 -31.47
CA ARG A 40 -5.24 17.60 -30.05
C ARG A 40 -4.28 16.55 -29.49
N SER A 41 -3.63 16.85 -28.36
CA SER A 41 -2.87 15.83 -27.64
C SER A 41 -3.80 14.84 -26.93
N LEU A 42 -3.34 13.61 -26.72
CA LEU A 42 -4.08 12.59 -25.98
C LEU A 42 -4.43 13.06 -24.55
N GLU A 43 -3.55 13.85 -23.92
CA GLU A 43 -3.78 14.54 -22.64
C GLU A 43 -4.97 15.50 -22.72
N ALA A 44 -5.02 16.34 -23.75
CA ALA A 44 -6.11 17.30 -23.94
C ALA A 44 -7.44 16.58 -24.17
N ILE A 45 -7.45 15.52 -24.99
CA ILE A 45 -8.62 14.68 -25.25
C ILE A 45 -9.10 14.02 -23.96
N SER A 46 -8.18 13.43 -23.18
CA SER A 46 -8.49 12.81 -21.88
C SER A 46 -9.10 13.79 -20.88
N PHE A 47 -8.51 14.98 -20.77
CA PHE A 47 -9.02 16.03 -19.89
C PHE A 47 -10.40 16.51 -20.35
N ARG A 48 -10.60 16.68 -21.66
CA ARG A 48 -11.90 17.07 -22.21
C ARG A 48 -12.95 16.01 -21.98
N ALA A 49 -12.64 14.73 -22.25
CA ALA A 49 -13.51 13.59 -21.99
C ALA A 49 -13.97 13.55 -20.52
N SER A 50 -13.05 13.81 -19.58
CA SER A 50 -13.40 13.97 -18.17
C SER A 50 -14.37 15.13 -17.94
N ARG A 51 -14.11 16.31 -18.51
CA ARG A 51 -14.99 17.48 -18.33
C ARG A 51 -16.39 17.29 -18.90
N ILE A 52 -16.52 16.65 -20.07
CA ILE A 52 -17.80 16.44 -20.74
C ILE A 52 -18.50 15.12 -20.35
N GLY A 53 -17.88 14.35 -19.44
CA GLY A 53 -18.45 13.09 -18.92
C GLY A 53 -18.32 11.88 -19.84
N ALA A 54 -17.55 11.97 -20.92
CA ALA A 54 -17.30 10.88 -21.87
C ALA A 54 -16.27 9.84 -21.37
N THR A 55 -16.18 9.63 -20.05
CA THR A 55 -15.16 8.75 -19.46
C THR A 55 -15.56 7.28 -19.60
N ARG A 56 -14.58 6.40 -19.83
CA ARG A 56 -14.77 4.92 -19.85
C ARG A 56 -15.45 4.35 -18.60
N ARG A 57 -15.34 5.05 -17.48
CA ARG A 57 -16.03 4.71 -16.23
C ARG A 57 -17.10 5.76 -15.97
N PRO A 58 -18.41 5.44 -16.08
CA PRO A 58 -19.45 6.40 -15.79
C PRO A 58 -19.33 6.90 -14.35
N ARG A 59 -19.53 8.21 -14.14
CA ARG A 59 -19.55 8.82 -12.81
C ARG A 59 -20.65 8.19 -11.97
N TRP A 60 -20.43 8.11 -10.66
CA TRP A 60 -21.47 7.72 -9.72
C TRP A 60 -22.49 8.85 -9.58
N THR A 61 -23.76 8.51 -9.68
CA THR A 61 -24.90 9.42 -9.54
C THR A 61 -25.40 9.45 -8.10
N ALA A 62 -26.13 10.51 -7.74
CA ALA A 62 -26.77 10.60 -6.44
C ALA A 62 -27.80 9.49 -6.20
N GLY A 63 -28.48 9.03 -7.27
CA GLY A 63 -29.41 7.90 -7.22
C GLY A 63 -28.71 6.58 -6.92
N GLU A 64 -27.58 6.30 -7.59
CA GLU A 64 -26.76 5.12 -7.28
C GLU A 64 -26.20 5.17 -5.85
N ASP A 65 -25.73 6.33 -5.39
CA ASP A 65 -25.25 6.49 -4.01
C ASP A 65 -26.36 6.27 -2.97
N ARG A 66 -27.61 6.61 -3.30
CA ARG A 66 -28.78 6.32 -2.46
C ARG A 66 -29.09 4.83 -2.46
N ALA A 67 -29.17 4.21 -3.64
CA ALA A 67 -29.41 2.78 -3.78
C ALA A 67 -28.34 1.95 -3.05
N LEU A 68 -27.06 2.34 -3.12
CA LEU A 68 -25.98 1.69 -2.36
C LEU A 68 -26.21 1.73 -0.84
N ARG A 69 -26.75 2.83 -0.30
CA ARG A 69 -27.06 2.93 1.14
C ARG A 69 -28.21 2.01 1.52
N GLU A 70 -29.28 2.01 0.73
CA GLU A 70 -30.45 1.16 0.96
C GLU A 70 -30.09 -0.33 0.86
N LEU A 71 -29.33 -0.71 -0.19
CA LEU A 71 -28.84 -2.08 -0.39
C LEU A 71 -27.93 -2.52 0.77
N ALA A 72 -26.96 -1.70 1.17
CA ALA A 72 -26.08 -2.05 2.29
C ALA A 72 -26.83 -2.13 3.63
N ALA A 73 -27.87 -1.32 3.82
CA ALA A 73 -28.72 -1.36 5.02
C ALA A 73 -29.65 -2.60 5.07
N SER A 74 -29.86 -3.29 3.94
CA SER A 74 -30.69 -4.50 3.88
C SER A 74 -30.13 -5.69 4.68
N GLY A 75 -28.84 -5.66 5.03
CA GLY A 75 -28.17 -6.74 5.75
C GLY A 75 -27.85 -7.97 4.89
N ALA A 76 -28.14 -7.96 3.59
CA ALA A 76 -27.81 -9.06 2.69
C ALA A 76 -26.31 -9.10 2.36
N ASP A 77 -25.65 -10.24 2.50
CA ASP A 77 -24.19 -10.36 2.24
C ASP A 77 -23.79 -10.04 0.79
N ASP A 78 -24.70 -10.25 -0.16
CA ASP A 78 -24.53 -10.03 -1.60
C ASP A 78 -25.03 -8.64 -2.06
N TRP A 79 -25.32 -7.71 -1.14
CA TRP A 79 -25.89 -6.40 -1.49
C TRP A 79 -25.11 -5.66 -2.59
N ALA A 80 -23.79 -5.85 -2.65
CA ALA A 80 -22.90 -5.18 -3.61
C ALA A 80 -23.12 -5.63 -5.06
N SER A 81 -23.65 -6.84 -5.30
CA SER A 81 -23.98 -7.35 -6.63
C SER A 81 -25.38 -6.98 -7.10
N ARG A 82 -26.20 -6.36 -6.25
CA ARG A 82 -27.61 -6.05 -6.55
C ARG A 82 -27.81 -4.71 -7.24
N LEU A 83 -26.76 -3.89 -7.36
CA LEU A 83 -26.82 -2.64 -8.11
C LEU A 83 -26.55 -2.92 -9.60
N GLU A 84 -27.57 -2.79 -10.42
CA GLU A 84 -27.47 -2.97 -11.88
C GLU A 84 -26.50 -1.98 -12.53
N GLY A 85 -25.82 -2.41 -13.59
CA GLY A 85 -24.89 -1.56 -14.35
C GLY A 85 -23.55 -1.28 -13.65
N ARG A 86 -23.28 -1.87 -12.48
CA ARG A 86 -22.01 -1.76 -11.75
C ARG A 86 -21.49 -3.15 -11.35
N SER A 87 -20.17 -3.32 -11.37
CA SER A 87 -19.57 -4.54 -10.81
C SER A 87 -19.60 -4.50 -9.27
N PRO A 88 -19.63 -5.66 -8.60
CA PRO A 88 -19.59 -5.73 -7.13
C PRO A 88 -18.38 -4.99 -6.53
N GLU A 89 -17.22 -5.06 -7.19
CA GLU A 89 -16.00 -4.37 -6.76
C GLU A 89 -16.16 -2.85 -6.85
N ALA A 90 -16.83 -2.34 -7.88
CA ALA A 90 -17.12 -0.92 -8.04
C ALA A 90 -18.07 -0.44 -6.93
N CYS A 91 -19.12 -1.20 -6.63
CA CYS A 91 -20.05 -0.94 -5.52
C CYS A 91 -19.33 -0.91 -4.17
N LEU A 92 -18.50 -1.91 -3.87
CA LEU A 92 -17.71 -1.97 -2.64
C LEU A 92 -16.72 -0.81 -2.54
N ALA A 93 -16.05 -0.45 -3.63
CA ALA A 93 -15.13 0.68 -3.66
C ALA A 93 -15.88 2.01 -3.40
N ARG A 94 -17.04 2.21 -4.02
CA ARG A 94 -17.87 3.39 -3.79
C ARG A 94 -18.43 3.45 -2.38
N ALA A 95 -18.94 2.34 -1.86
CA ALA A 95 -19.46 2.25 -0.49
C ALA A 95 -18.38 2.57 0.56
N LYS A 96 -17.13 2.14 0.35
CA LYS A 96 -15.98 2.54 1.18
C LYS A 96 -15.72 4.04 1.12
N ALA A 97 -15.83 4.65 -0.07
CA ALA A 97 -15.65 6.08 -0.25
C ALA A 97 -16.78 6.90 0.41
N LEU A 98 -18.01 6.38 0.41
CA LEU A 98 -19.18 6.97 1.06
C LEU A 98 -19.26 6.72 2.57
N GLY A 99 -18.37 5.89 3.12
CA GLY A 99 -18.39 5.51 4.54
C GLY A 99 -19.53 4.57 4.94
N ILE A 100 -20.18 3.93 3.97
CA ILE A 100 -21.26 2.96 4.18
C ILE A 100 -20.70 1.69 4.81
N VAL A 101 -19.55 1.24 4.32
CA VAL A 101 -18.79 0.14 4.91
C VAL A 101 -17.57 0.68 5.65
N PRO A 102 -17.20 0.08 6.79
CA PRO A 102 -16.03 0.51 7.54
C PRO A 102 -14.78 0.45 6.66
N LYS A 103 -13.96 1.49 6.75
CA LYS A 103 -12.61 1.43 6.21
C LYS A 103 -11.88 0.33 6.97
N ARG A 104 -11.23 -0.58 6.24
CA ARG A 104 -10.30 -1.54 6.87
C ARG A 104 -9.33 -0.73 7.73
N SER A 105 -9.31 -1.00 9.04
CA SER A 105 -8.31 -0.41 9.91
C SER A 105 -6.93 -0.72 9.34
N ARG A 106 -6.04 0.28 9.34
CA ARG A 106 -4.65 0.01 8.98
C ARG A 106 -4.17 -1.10 9.90
N ALA A 107 -3.54 -2.13 9.31
CA ALA A 107 -2.96 -3.21 10.11
C ALA A 107 -2.08 -2.58 11.21
N PRO A 108 -2.11 -3.13 12.45
CA PRO A 108 -1.30 -2.62 13.54
C PRO A 108 0.15 -2.49 13.09
N ARG A 109 0.87 -1.47 13.59
CA ARG A 109 2.31 -1.33 13.31
C ARG A 109 3.03 -2.58 13.82
N TRP A 110 4.09 -3.00 13.13
CA TRP A 110 4.95 -4.07 13.60
C TRP A 110 5.67 -3.63 14.88
N THR A 111 5.58 -4.43 15.92
CA THR A 111 6.36 -4.19 17.15
C THR A 111 7.78 -4.70 16.98
N PRO A 112 8.74 -4.20 17.79
CA PRO A 112 10.07 -4.78 17.86
C PRO A 112 10.04 -6.27 18.24
N GLU A 113 9.15 -6.68 19.14
CA GLU A 113 8.94 -8.08 19.57
C GLU A 113 8.54 -8.95 18.38
N GLU A 114 7.51 -8.55 17.63
CA GLU A 114 7.06 -9.27 16.44
C GLU A 114 8.17 -9.35 15.38
N THR A 115 8.97 -8.28 15.26
CA THR A 115 10.10 -8.24 14.33
C THR A 115 11.19 -9.23 14.75
N ARG A 116 11.50 -9.33 16.04
CA ARG A 116 12.44 -10.33 16.57
C ARG A 116 11.94 -11.74 16.36
N THR A 117 10.68 -12.02 16.69
CA THR A 117 10.05 -13.33 16.44
C THR A 117 10.14 -13.71 14.97
N LEU A 118 9.83 -12.78 14.06
CA LEU A 118 9.93 -12.99 12.62
C LEU A 118 11.35 -13.33 12.17
N LEU A 119 12.36 -12.63 12.70
CA LEU A 119 13.75 -12.89 12.37
C LEU A 119 14.19 -14.27 12.90
N VAL A 120 13.87 -14.60 14.14
CA VAL A 120 14.19 -15.92 14.73
C VAL A 120 13.55 -17.05 13.92
N LEU A 121 12.25 -16.94 13.59
CA LEU A 121 11.56 -17.95 12.79
C LEU A 121 12.17 -18.11 11.40
N SER A 122 12.57 -17.00 10.75
CA SER A 122 13.25 -17.06 9.45
C SER A 122 14.58 -17.81 9.48
N LEU A 123 15.27 -17.83 10.62
CA LEU A 123 16.48 -18.67 10.79
C LEU A 123 16.14 -20.14 10.87
N VAL A 124 15.19 -20.46 11.76
CA VAL A 124 14.94 -21.83 12.21
C VAL A 124 14.23 -22.61 11.12
N HIS A 125 13.28 -21.96 10.45
CA HIS A 125 12.39 -22.62 9.48
C HIS A 125 12.70 -22.22 8.03
N GLY A 126 13.61 -21.26 7.80
CA GLY A 126 13.87 -20.74 6.45
C GLY A 126 12.60 -20.17 5.80
N GLN A 127 12.20 -20.75 4.67
CA GLN A 127 10.95 -20.42 3.98
C GLN A 127 9.77 -21.33 4.36
N SER A 128 9.95 -22.27 5.30
CA SER A 128 8.81 -23.00 5.85
C SER A 128 7.99 -22.05 6.72
N TRP A 129 6.70 -21.92 6.38
CA TRP A 129 5.73 -21.05 7.07
C TRP A 129 5.02 -21.75 8.24
N GLU A 130 5.49 -22.94 8.61
CA GLU A 130 4.96 -23.77 9.68
C GLU A 130 5.16 -23.11 11.06
N GLY A 131 4.13 -23.11 11.92
CA GLY A 131 4.19 -22.51 13.26
C GLY A 131 4.17 -20.97 13.29
N TRP A 132 4.38 -20.28 12.16
CA TRP A 132 4.35 -18.80 12.12
C TRP A 132 2.97 -18.22 12.49
N ALA A 133 1.89 -18.96 12.18
CA ALA A 133 0.51 -18.60 12.52
C ALA A 133 0.34 -18.35 14.02
N GLU A 134 0.86 -19.28 14.81
CA GLU A 134 0.79 -19.29 16.25
C GLU A 134 1.71 -18.24 16.87
N ALA A 135 2.94 -18.11 16.36
CA ALA A 135 3.92 -17.17 16.87
C ALA A 135 3.63 -15.69 16.53
N LEU A 136 2.89 -15.42 15.46
CA LEU A 136 2.53 -14.07 15.01
C LEU A 136 1.03 -13.98 14.69
N PRO A 137 0.16 -14.04 15.73
CA PRO A 137 -1.28 -13.98 15.54
C PRO A 137 -1.69 -12.64 14.92
N GLY A 138 -2.69 -12.67 14.02
CA GLY A 138 -3.16 -11.48 13.30
C GLY A 138 -2.25 -10.97 12.17
N ARG A 139 -1.08 -11.60 11.94
CA ARG A 139 -0.22 -11.31 10.77
C ARG A 139 -0.42 -12.36 9.69
N ASN A 140 -1.09 -12.04 8.60
CA ASN A 140 -1.22 -13.00 7.49
C ASN A 140 0.15 -13.27 6.79
N PRO A 141 0.29 -14.35 6.00
CA PRO A 141 1.55 -14.70 5.34
C PRO A 141 2.16 -13.57 4.50
N SER A 142 1.34 -12.83 3.76
CA SER A 142 1.81 -11.68 2.95
C SER A 142 2.37 -10.56 3.81
N ALA A 143 1.75 -10.27 4.96
CA ALA A 143 2.26 -9.27 5.90
C ALA A 143 3.63 -9.67 6.47
N ARG A 144 3.82 -10.95 6.79
CA ARG A 144 5.11 -11.50 7.28
C ARG A 144 6.20 -11.40 6.22
N ARG A 145 5.94 -11.86 4.98
CA ARG A 145 6.90 -11.73 3.86
C ARG A 145 7.30 -10.28 3.62
N ASN A 146 6.31 -9.39 3.54
CA ASN A 146 6.56 -7.97 3.31
C ASN A 146 7.38 -7.35 4.44
N ARG A 147 7.16 -7.76 5.69
CA ARG A 147 7.98 -7.31 6.82
C ARG A 147 9.40 -7.82 6.71
N LEU A 148 9.60 -9.11 6.46
CA LEU A 148 10.93 -9.71 6.30
C LEU A 148 11.74 -9.02 5.20
N ALA A 149 11.14 -8.82 4.03
CA ALA A 149 11.77 -8.11 2.92
C ALA A 149 12.17 -6.67 3.28
N ARG A 150 11.32 -5.94 4.01
CA ARG A 150 11.62 -4.59 4.49
C ARG A 150 12.70 -4.54 5.56
N VAL A 151 12.84 -5.59 6.36
CA VAL A 151 13.91 -5.69 7.35
C VAL A 151 15.23 -6.01 6.65
N ALA A 152 15.22 -6.95 5.70
CA ALA A 152 16.39 -7.28 4.88
C ALA A 152 16.90 -6.09 4.06
N SER A 153 15.99 -5.21 3.57
CA SER A 153 16.36 -4.01 2.83
C SER A 153 17.07 -2.92 3.66
N THR A 154 17.24 -3.11 4.96
CA THR A 154 17.99 -2.17 5.82
C THR A 154 19.51 -2.38 5.74
N GLY A 155 19.95 -3.35 4.94
CA GLY A 155 21.35 -3.68 4.77
C GLY A 155 21.93 -4.51 5.91
N TRP A 156 21.14 -4.87 6.93
CA TRP A 156 21.50 -5.81 7.99
C TRP A 156 21.13 -7.23 7.59
N SER A 157 22.06 -8.17 7.78
CA SER A 157 21.81 -9.58 7.54
C SER A 157 20.99 -10.19 8.68
N VAL A 158 20.33 -11.31 8.36
CA VAL A 158 19.54 -12.07 9.34
C VAL A 158 20.43 -12.61 10.46
N GLU A 159 21.66 -13.02 10.14
CA GLU A 159 22.67 -13.52 11.07
C GLU A 159 23.18 -12.42 12.01
N GLU A 160 23.39 -11.20 11.50
CA GLU A 160 23.77 -10.05 12.33
C GLU A 160 22.66 -9.71 13.34
N ASP A 161 21.40 -9.75 12.88
CA ASP A 161 20.24 -9.56 13.76
C ASP A 161 20.16 -10.65 14.83
N HIS A 162 20.41 -11.92 14.49
CA HIS A 162 20.41 -13.00 15.49
C HIS A 162 21.54 -12.87 16.49
N CYS A 163 22.73 -12.47 16.06
CA CYS A 163 23.84 -12.19 16.97
C CYS A 163 23.39 -11.18 18.04
N LEU A 164 22.71 -10.11 17.63
CA LEU A 164 22.14 -9.13 18.55
C LEU A 164 21.04 -9.72 19.44
N ILE A 165 20.07 -10.42 18.85
CA ILE A 165 18.91 -10.96 19.58
C ILE A 165 19.34 -11.98 20.65
N LEU A 166 20.27 -12.88 20.31
CA LEU A 166 20.68 -13.99 21.18
C LEU A 166 21.67 -13.55 22.26
N HIS A 167 22.65 -12.69 21.92
CA HIS A 167 23.75 -12.40 22.83
C HIS A 167 23.58 -11.11 23.64
N TYR A 168 22.59 -10.27 23.32
CA TYR A 168 22.38 -9.04 24.09
C TYR A 168 22.02 -9.29 25.55
N GLY A 169 21.29 -10.37 25.84
CA GLY A 169 20.96 -10.75 27.22
C GLY A 169 22.19 -11.07 28.09
N THR A 170 23.26 -11.58 27.49
CA THR A 170 24.50 -11.96 28.21
C THR A 170 25.55 -10.86 28.18
N TRP A 171 25.68 -10.13 27.07
CA TRP A 171 26.73 -9.11 26.92
C TRP A 171 26.29 -7.71 27.35
N GLY A 172 24.98 -7.43 27.28
CA GLY A 172 24.44 -6.12 27.59
C GLY A 172 24.96 -5.00 26.67
N PRO A 173 24.83 -3.73 27.09
CA PRO A 173 25.16 -2.56 26.27
C PRO A 173 26.68 -2.27 26.17
N ARG A 174 27.54 -3.29 26.22
CA ARG A 174 29.01 -3.14 26.09
C ARG A 174 29.44 -3.07 24.62
N TRP A 175 29.04 -2.00 23.95
CA TRP A 175 29.12 -1.83 22.48
C TRP A 175 30.51 -1.99 21.88
N THR A 176 31.57 -1.62 22.61
CA THR A 176 32.96 -1.78 22.18
C THR A 176 33.31 -3.24 21.83
N GLY A 177 32.71 -4.21 22.53
CA GLY A 177 32.91 -5.64 22.24
C GLY A 177 32.12 -6.17 21.05
N TRP A 178 31.05 -5.46 20.64
CA TRP A 178 30.17 -5.91 19.56
C TRP A 178 30.77 -5.71 18.18
N ALA A 179 31.54 -4.64 17.96
CA ALA A 179 32.18 -4.37 16.66
C ALA A 179 33.14 -5.49 16.22
N LYS A 180 33.76 -6.21 17.17
CA LYS A 180 34.60 -7.38 16.87
C LYS A 180 33.82 -8.58 16.34
N ARG A 181 32.52 -8.66 16.64
CA ARG A 181 31.64 -9.79 16.31
C ARG A 181 30.69 -9.49 15.15
N LEU A 182 30.52 -8.21 14.85
CA LEU A 182 29.79 -7.69 13.70
C LEU A 182 30.78 -6.87 12.85
N PRO A 183 31.75 -7.54 12.20
CA PRO A 183 32.75 -6.85 11.39
C PRO A 183 32.06 -6.04 10.28
N GLY A 184 32.53 -4.82 10.05
CA GLY A 184 31.91 -3.89 9.09
C GLY A 184 30.75 -3.06 9.64
N ARG A 185 30.39 -3.22 10.92
CA ARG A 185 29.41 -2.36 11.61
C ARG A 185 30.10 -1.44 12.62
N SER A 186 29.76 -0.16 12.58
CA SER A 186 30.17 0.79 13.62
C SER A 186 29.33 0.60 14.88
N GLU A 187 29.91 0.94 16.04
CA GLU A 187 29.20 0.93 17.32
C GLU A 187 27.87 1.71 17.26
N THR A 188 27.88 2.87 16.63
CA THR A 188 26.67 3.69 16.42
C THR A 188 25.60 2.94 15.62
N SER A 189 26.00 2.24 14.56
CA SER A 189 25.09 1.43 13.74
C SER A 189 24.51 0.26 14.53
N ILE A 190 25.35 -0.45 15.30
CA ILE A 190 24.96 -1.57 16.16
C ILE A 190 23.95 -1.12 17.20
N ARG A 191 24.22 -0.01 17.90
CA ARG A 191 23.31 0.55 18.91
C ARG A 191 21.96 0.95 18.30
N ALA A 192 21.98 1.59 17.14
CA ALA A 192 20.75 1.95 16.42
C ALA A 192 19.95 0.71 16.03
N ARG A 193 20.62 -0.36 15.58
CA ARG A 193 19.97 -1.63 15.25
C ARG A 193 19.37 -2.32 16.48
N ALA A 194 20.11 -2.36 17.58
CA ALA A 194 19.62 -2.90 18.84
C ALA A 194 18.39 -2.12 19.36
N ALA A 195 18.36 -0.80 19.19
CA ALA A 195 17.18 0.01 19.50
C ALA A 195 15.98 -0.33 18.57
N PHE A 196 16.22 -0.47 17.26
CA PHE A 196 15.19 -0.89 16.29
C PHE A 196 14.57 -2.26 16.62
N LEU A 197 15.39 -3.21 17.08
CA LEU A 197 14.95 -4.53 17.53
C LEU A 197 14.33 -4.52 18.94
N GLY A 198 14.37 -3.38 19.64
CA GLY A 198 13.80 -3.23 20.99
C GLY A 198 14.57 -3.97 22.08
N ILE A 199 15.73 -4.58 21.79
CA ILE A 199 16.48 -5.38 22.76
C ILE A 199 17.09 -4.52 23.88
N CYS A 200 17.36 -3.24 23.63
CA CYS A 200 17.86 -2.29 24.62
C CYS A 200 16.91 -2.10 25.83
N HIS A 201 15.61 -2.34 25.66
CA HIS A 201 14.61 -2.17 26.71
C HIS A 201 14.44 -3.40 27.60
N ILE A 202 15.00 -4.56 27.23
CA ILE A 202 14.88 -5.83 27.95
C ILE A 202 15.56 -5.77 29.32
N VAL A 203 16.65 -5.00 29.45
CA VAL A 203 17.49 -4.97 30.67
C VAL A 203 16.89 -4.10 31.79
N ARG A 204 15.98 -3.16 31.48
CA ARG A 204 15.35 -2.31 32.51
C ARG A 204 14.33 -3.02 33.39
N ARG A 205 13.75 -4.14 32.94
CA ARG A 205 12.72 -4.88 33.72
C ARG A 205 13.29 -5.84 34.77
N LYS A 206 14.56 -6.28 34.64
CA LYS A 206 15.18 -7.16 35.64
C LYS A 206 15.66 -6.43 36.91
N GLY A 207 15.63 -5.09 36.94
CA GLY A 207 16.04 -4.29 38.10
C GLY A 207 14.89 -3.69 38.93
N ALA A 208 13.63 -4.02 38.64
CA ALA A 208 12.45 -3.47 39.33
C ALA A 208 11.70 -4.52 40.18
N ALA A 209 12.29 -5.69 40.38
CA ALA A 209 11.82 -6.71 41.31
C ALA A 209 12.99 -7.04 42.26
N ALA A 210 13.16 -6.16 43.25
CA ALA A 210 13.92 -6.39 44.48
C ALA A 210 13.22 -5.62 45.59
#